data_AF-A0A815RBT7-F1
#
_entry.id   AF-A0A815RBT7-F1
#
_cell.length_a   1.000
_cell.length_b   1.000
_cell.length_c   1.000
_cell.angle_alpha   90.00
_cell.angle_beta   90.00
_cell.angle_gamma   90.00
#
_symmetry.space_group_name_H-M   'P 1'
#
loop_
_entity.id
_entity.type
_entity.pdbx_description
1 polymer ?
#
loop_
_entity_poly.entity_id
_entity_poly.type
_entity_poly.pdbx_seq_one_letter_code
_entity_poly.pdbx_strand_id
1 'polypeptide(L)'
;VHMDCYKKTSNEIHDSIRRVMGKSELQQRIDSELTARLENPANFGKDCAHYCMCLAYGQVSCPGRKKLPEHLRGKFTRYKVDELEEIRKKISDTDAMNEYWKRPF
;
A
#
# COMPACT_ATOMS: atom_id res chain seq x y z
N VAL A 1 22.86 -36.22 11.12
CA VAL A 1 21.73 -37.15 10.86
C VAL A 1 22.20 -38.14 9.81
N HIS A 2 22.23 -39.44 10.12
CA HIS A 2 22.48 -40.49 9.12
C HIS A 2 21.14 -41.12 8.72
N MET A 3 20.87 -41.25 7.42
CA MET A 3 19.67 -41.92 6.89
C MET A 3 20.09 -43.05 5.96
N ASP A 4 19.55 -44.23 6.22
CA ASP A 4 19.70 -45.38 5.33
C ASP A 4 18.78 -45.22 4.12
N CYS A 5 19.36 -45.33 2.92
CA CYS A 5 18.70 -45.22 1.63
C CYS A 5 18.68 -46.56 0.85
N TYR A 6 19.23 -47.64 1.42
CA TYR A 6 19.34 -48.91 0.72
C TYR A 6 17.96 -49.51 0.42
N LYS A 7 17.76 -49.95 -0.83
CA LYS A 7 16.48 -50.50 -1.36
C LYS A 7 15.25 -49.60 -1.18
N LYS A 8 15.44 -48.29 -0.97
CA LYS A 8 14.34 -47.32 -0.94
C LYS A 8 14.19 -46.64 -2.29
N THR A 9 12.95 -46.38 -2.65
CA THR A 9 12.58 -45.54 -3.78
C THR A 9 12.83 -44.07 -3.46
N SER A 10 12.87 -43.24 -4.51
CA SER A 10 13.05 -41.79 -4.36
C SER A 10 12.00 -41.15 -3.44
N ASN A 11 10.74 -41.56 -3.54
CA ASN A 11 9.65 -41.04 -2.72
C ASN A 11 9.83 -41.40 -1.23
N GLU A 12 10.21 -42.65 -0.92
CA GLU A 12 10.41 -43.11 0.45
C GLU A 12 11.58 -42.38 1.14
N ILE A 13 12.66 -42.12 0.38
CA ILE A 13 13.78 -41.32 0.86
C ILE A 13 13.33 -39.88 1.12
N HIS A 14 12.56 -39.29 0.19
CA HIS A 14 12.05 -37.93 0.34
C HIS A 14 11.16 -37.80 1.59
N ASP A 15 10.24 -38.73 1.83
CA ASP A 15 9.35 -38.71 2.98
C ASP A 15 10.11 -38.92 4.30
N SER A 16 11.14 -39.77 4.29
CA SER A 16 12.01 -39.95 5.46
C SER A 16 12.73 -38.63 5.82
N ILE A 17 13.25 -37.92 4.82
CA ILE A 17 13.90 -36.62 5.02
C ILE A 17 12.88 -35.58 5.50
N ARG A 18 11.70 -35.52 4.87
CA ARG A 18 10.62 -34.60 5.24
C ARG A 18 10.14 -34.82 6.67
N ARG A 19 10.08 -36.07 7.13
CA ARG A 19 9.65 -36.41 8.50
C ARG A 19 10.70 -36.04 9.56
N VAL A 20 11.98 -36.28 9.27
CA VAL A 20 13.05 -36.07 10.27
C VAL A 20 13.51 -34.61 10.33
N MET A 21 13.55 -33.92 9.18
CA MET A 21 14.10 -32.56 9.10
C MET A 21 13.12 -31.52 8.54
N GLY A 22 12.00 -31.95 7.97
CA GLY A 22 10.97 -31.03 7.48
C GLY A 22 10.14 -30.43 8.62
N LYS A 23 9.64 -29.21 8.40
CA LYS A 23 8.64 -28.62 9.29
C LYS A 23 7.36 -29.47 9.27
N SER A 24 6.74 -29.65 10.43
CA SER A 24 5.40 -30.26 10.48
C SER A 24 4.40 -29.39 9.72
N GLU A 25 3.32 -30.00 9.23
CA GLU A 25 2.26 -29.24 8.56
C GLU A 25 1.66 -28.17 9.47
N LEU A 26 1.54 -28.45 10.78
CA LEU A 26 1.05 -27.48 11.75
C LEU A 26 1.99 -26.27 11.82
N GLN A 27 3.30 -26.49 11.90
CA GLN A 27 4.28 -25.41 11.91
C GLN A 27 4.24 -24.60 10.62
N GLN A 28 4.10 -25.27 9.46
CA GLN A 28 3.97 -24.58 8.18
C GLN A 28 2.73 -23.68 8.13
N ARG A 29 1.58 -24.16 8.63
CA ARG A 29 0.34 -23.35 8.71
C ARG A 29 0.50 -22.14 9.64
N ILE A 30 1.09 -22.34 10.82
CA ILE A 30 1.36 -21.26 11.78
C ILE A 30 2.28 -20.20 11.16
N ASP A 31 3.38 -20.63 10.54
CA ASP A 31 4.33 -19.72 9.88
C ASP A 31 3.65 -18.92 8.75
N SER A 32 2.77 -19.58 7.98
CA SER A 32 1.99 -18.96 6.91
C SER A 32 1.05 -17.89 7.45
N GLU A 33 0.31 -18.21 8.52
CA GLU A 33 -0.63 -17.30 9.17
C GLU A 33 0.08 -16.11 9.83
N LEU A 34 1.23 -16.35 10.47
CA LEU A 34 2.07 -15.28 11.04
C LEU A 34 2.58 -14.33 9.95
N THR A 35 2.99 -14.86 8.81
CA THR A 35 3.45 -14.06 7.66
C THR A 35 2.29 -13.21 7.11
N ALA A 36 1.11 -13.82 6.93
CA ALA A 36 -0.09 -13.09 6.51
C ALA A 36 -0.48 -11.99 7.51
N ARG A 37 -0.30 -12.21 8.82
CA ARG A 37 -0.57 -11.19 9.85
C ARG A 37 0.42 -10.02 9.80
N LEU A 38 1.67 -10.26 9.37
CA LEU A 38 2.66 -9.19 9.16
C LEU A 38 2.29 -8.33 7.94
N GLU A 39 1.63 -8.93 6.94
CA GLU A 39 1.05 -8.23 5.79
C GLU A 39 -0.28 -7.56 6.16
N ASN A 40 -0.21 -6.48 6.95
CA ASN A 40 -1.40 -5.70 7.29
C ASN A 40 -1.92 -4.95 6.05
N PRO A 41 -3.16 -5.20 5.58
CA PRO A 41 -3.72 -4.55 4.39
C PRO A 41 -3.92 -3.03 4.56
N ALA A 42 -3.92 -2.53 5.80
CA ALA A 42 -3.96 -1.10 6.08
C ALA A 42 -2.60 -0.40 5.92
N ASN A 43 -1.51 -1.15 5.72
CA ASN A 43 -0.19 -0.57 5.48
C ASN A 43 -0.12 0.09 4.10
N PHE A 44 0.62 1.20 4.02
CA PHE A 44 0.91 1.90 2.78
C PHE A 44 2.42 1.90 2.52
N GLY A 45 2.83 1.72 1.26
CA GLY A 45 4.25 1.71 0.89
C GLY A 45 4.56 0.95 -0.39
N LYS A 46 5.85 0.87 -0.74
CA LYS A 46 6.35 0.24 -1.98
C LYS A 46 5.90 -1.21 -2.16
N ASP A 47 5.88 -1.96 -1.06
CA ASP A 47 5.58 -3.39 -1.05
C ASP A 47 4.20 -3.68 -0.41
N CYS A 48 3.34 -2.65 -0.34
CA CYS A 48 1.98 -2.78 0.18
C CYS A 48 0.97 -2.69 -0.98
N ALA A 49 -0.27 -3.12 -0.72
CA ALA A 49 -1.37 -3.05 -1.70
C ALA A 49 -1.59 -1.62 -2.23
N HIS A 50 -1.35 -0.60 -1.39
CA HIS A 50 -1.43 0.80 -1.78
C HIS A 50 -0.11 1.49 -1.49
N TYR A 51 0.49 2.11 -2.52
CA TYR A 51 1.71 2.90 -2.34
C TYR A 51 1.47 4.19 -1.57
N CYS A 52 0.36 4.86 -1.85
CA CYS A 52 0.01 6.16 -1.29
C CYS A 52 -1.51 6.21 -1.11
N MET A 53 -1.96 6.96 -0.10
CA MET A 53 -3.37 7.15 0.21
C MET A 53 -4.19 7.76 -0.94
N CYS A 54 -3.55 8.48 -1.87
CA CYS A 54 -4.20 9.02 -3.06
C CYS A 54 -4.72 7.95 -4.05
N LEU A 55 -4.47 6.66 -3.80
CA LEU A 55 -5.04 5.54 -4.54
C LEU A 55 -6.39 5.08 -3.96
N ALA A 56 -6.70 5.46 -2.72
CA ALA A 56 -7.99 5.14 -2.11
C ALA A 56 -9.08 6.08 -2.62
N TYR A 57 -10.24 5.52 -2.97
CA TYR A 57 -11.39 6.30 -3.42
C TYR A 57 -11.87 7.28 -2.33
N GLY A 58 -12.30 8.47 -2.77
CA GLY A 58 -12.72 9.55 -1.86
C GLY A 58 -11.57 10.32 -1.20
N GLN A 59 -10.31 9.87 -1.36
CA GLN A 59 -9.15 10.62 -0.89
C GLN A 59 -8.69 11.65 -1.92
N VAL A 60 -7.98 12.68 -1.43
CA VAL A 60 -7.39 13.72 -2.27
C VAL A 60 -6.41 13.09 -3.27
N SER A 61 -6.53 13.45 -4.54
CA SER A 61 -5.65 12.97 -5.60
C SER A 61 -4.22 13.45 -5.39
N CYS A 62 -3.25 12.66 -5.88
CA CYS A 62 -1.86 13.12 -5.94
C CYS A 62 -1.78 14.43 -6.76
N PRO A 63 -1.10 15.48 -6.25
CA PRO A 63 -0.93 16.74 -6.97
C PRO A 63 -0.25 16.60 -8.34
N GLY A 64 0.55 15.54 -8.52
CA GLY A 64 1.18 15.20 -9.79
C GLY A 64 0.21 14.69 -10.87
N ARG A 65 -0.95 14.14 -10.47
CA ARG A 65 -2.02 13.72 -11.40
C ARG A 65 -3.02 14.85 -11.62
N LYS A 66 -3.51 15.43 -10.53
CA LYS A 66 -4.53 16.48 -10.58
C LYS A 66 -4.16 17.58 -9.61
N LYS A 67 -3.97 18.79 -10.17
CA LYS A 67 -3.53 19.97 -9.42
C LYS A 67 -4.51 20.30 -8.31
N LEU A 68 -3.97 20.57 -7.13
CA LEU A 68 -4.75 21.08 -6.00
C LEU A 68 -5.18 22.53 -6.24
N PRO A 69 -6.29 22.97 -5.62
CA PRO A 69 -6.66 24.38 -5.56
C PRO A 69 -5.54 25.26 -5.01
N GLU A 70 -5.54 26.52 -5.44
CA GLU A 70 -4.52 27.52 -5.13
C GLU A 70 -4.36 27.75 -3.62
N HIS A 71 -5.47 27.77 -2.86
CA HIS A 71 -5.46 27.95 -1.40
C HIS A 71 -4.81 26.78 -0.64
N LEU A 72 -4.63 25.60 -1.27
CA LEU A 72 -3.91 24.46 -0.69
C LEU A 72 -2.43 24.38 -1.13
N ARG A 73 -1.96 25.32 -1.95
CA ARG A 73 -0.62 25.30 -2.54
C ARG A 73 0.27 26.33 -1.87
N GLY A 74 1.39 25.86 -1.31
CA GLY A 74 2.40 26.70 -0.64
C GLY A 74 2.88 27.91 -1.46
N LYS A 75 2.90 27.79 -2.78
CA LYS A 75 3.22 28.90 -3.70
C LYS A 75 2.31 30.13 -3.48
N PHE A 76 1.01 29.91 -3.29
CA PHE A 76 0.04 30.99 -3.12
C PHE A 76 -0.10 31.39 -1.66
N THR A 77 -0.14 30.42 -0.75
CA THR A 77 -0.30 30.71 0.69
C THR A 77 0.93 31.38 1.32
N ARG A 78 2.12 31.28 0.70
CA ARG A 78 3.36 31.88 1.24
C ARG A 78 3.96 32.99 0.40
N TYR A 79 3.89 32.91 -0.92
CA TYR A 79 4.65 33.81 -1.81
C TYR A 79 3.78 34.67 -2.73
N LYS A 80 2.53 34.28 -2.97
CA LYS A 80 1.60 34.98 -3.88
C LYS A 80 0.26 35.19 -3.16
N VAL A 81 0.33 35.81 -1.99
CA VAL A 81 -0.83 36.01 -1.12
C VAL A 81 -1.83 36.98 -1.76
N ASP A 82 -1.35 38.06 -2.38
CA ASP A 82 -2.18 39.02 -3.10
C ASP A 82 -2.98 38.35 -4.23
N GLU A 83 -2.33 37.46 -5.01
CA GLU A 83 -3.02 36.68 -6.04
C GLU A 83 -4.07 35.74 -5.45
N LEU A 84 -3.79 35.14 -4.28
CA LEU A 84 -4.74 34.27 -3.60
C LEU A 84 -5.96 35.03 -3.09
N GLU A 85 -5.78 36.25 -2.57
CA GLU A 85 -6.87 37.13 -2.14
C GLU A 85 -7.76 37.52 -3.33
N GLU A 86 -7.17 37.83 -4.49
CA GLU A 86 -7.92 38.08 -5.71
C GLU A 86 -8.70 36.85 -6.20
N ILE A 87 -8.15 35.65 -6.04
CA ILE A 87 -8.86 34.41 -6.36
C ILE A 87 -10.04 34.22 -5.40
N ARG A 88 -9.85 34.45 -4.09
CA ARG A 88 -10.90 34.31 -3.06
C ARG A 88 -12.08 35.26 -3.26
N LYS A 89 -11.85 36.43 -3.89
CA LYS A 89 -12.93 37.33 -4.31
C LYS A 89 -13.82 36.72 -5.41
N LYS A 90 -13.29 35.78 -6.20
CA LYS A 90 -14.00 35.15 -7.33
C LYS A 90 -14.63 33.82 -6.97
N ILE A 91 -13.93 33.00 -6.20
CA ILE A 91 -14.38 31.67 -5.79
C ILE A 91 -14.01 31.44 -4.34
N SER A 92 -14.96 30.97 -3.52
CA SER A 92 -14.67 30.62 -2.14
C SER A 92 -13.76 29.38 -2.08
N ASP A 93 -12.99 29.23 -1.00
CA ASP A 93 -12.13 28.04 -0.83
C ASP A 93 -12.98 26.74 -0.86
N THR A 94 -14.21 26.79 -0.33
CA THR A 94 -15.19 25.68 -0.38
C THR A 94 -15.64 25.37 -1.81
N ASP A 95 -15.97 26.39 -2.60
CA ASP A 95 -16.40 26.19 -3.99
C ASP A 95 -15.26 25.69 -4.86
N ALA A 96 -14.04 26.16 -4.63
CA ALA A 96 -12.85 25.66 -5.30
C ALA A 96 -12.61 24.17 -4.99
N MET A 97 -12.88 23.73 -3.75
CA MET A 97 -12.86 22.31 -3.39
C MET A 97 -13.98 21.51 -4.06
N ASN A 98 -15.20 22.06 -4.12
CA ASN A 98 -16.33 21.42 -4.81
C ASN A 98 -16.04 21.24 -6.31
N GLU A 99 -15.46 22.25 -6.96
CA GLU A 99 -15.03 22.17 -8.35
C GLU A 99 -13.92 21.13 -8.52
N TYR A 100 -12.93 21.13 -7.62
CA TYR A 100 -11.88 20.12 -7.61
C TYR A 100 -12.48 18.70 -7.61
N TRP A 101 -13.47 18.38 -6.77
CA TRP A 101 -14.06 17.05 -6.74
C TRP A 101 -14.88 16.68 -7.98
N LYS A 102 -15.47 17.66 -8.66
CA LYS A 102 -16.22 17.44 -9.92
C LYS A 102 -15.32 17.10 -11.11
N ARG A 103 -14.05 17.50 -11.07
CA ARG A 103 -13.13 17.29 -12.19
C ARG A 103 -12.72 15.82 -12.30
N PRO A 104 -12.67 15.24 -13.51
CA PRO A 104 -12.13 13.90 -13.71
C PRO A 104 -10.65 13.83 -13.29
N PHE A 105 -10.20 12.63 -12.96
CA PHE A 105 -8.80 12.34 -12.60
C PHE A 105 -7.87 12.43 -13.81
#